data_AF-A0A6J1QA40-F1
#
_entry.id   AF-A0A6J1QA40-F1
#
_cell.length_a   1.000
_cell.length_b   1.000
_cell.length_c   1.000
_cell.angle_alpha   90.00
_cell.angle_beta   90.00
_cell.angle_gamma   90.00
#
_symmetry.space_group_name_H-M   'P 1'
#
loop_
_entity.id
_entity.type
_entity.pdbx_description
1 polymer ?
#
loop_
_entity_poly.entity_id
_entity_poly.type
_entity_poly.pdbx_seq_one_letter_code
_entity_poly.pdbx_strand_id
1 'polypeptide(L)'
;MEEVAKNIDKPAIQSMEEQNKAVQQEIMQEIGNNANVDVKTVLMQLRNTEKRNQELLNKNKNLLEEKEFLEEKNQGLSIQVTQLQTEVEKMAKDRHKEAETIAIDALRKVFTPGQIKMLMSSTRSHIKWSAEDITSAILLRSLSPKAYRYLRNVKKLFTDI
;
A
#
# COMPACT_ATOMS: atom_id res chain seq x y z
N MET A 1 -73.86 86.74 10.54
CA MET A 1 -73.34 85.48 11.10
C MET A 1 -72.97 84.60 9.92
N GLU A 2 -71.75 84.23 9.62
CA GLU A 2 -70.44 84.44 10.25
C GLU A 2 -69.43 84.00 9.16
N GLU A 3 -68.37 84.77 8.96
CA GLU A 3 -67.21 84.37 8.15
C GLU A 3 -66.62 83.08 8.74
N VAL A 4 -66.29 82.10 7.91
CA VAL A 4 -65.11 81.26 8.15
C VAL A 4 -64.44 80.97 6.81
N ALA A 5 -63.72 81.98 6.31
CA ALA A 5 -62.71 81.78 5.29
C ALA A 5 -61.58 80.93 5.89
N LYS A 6 -61.55 79.64 5.55
CA LYS A 6 -60.37 78.80 5.80
C LYS A 6 -59.29 79.21 4.80
N ASN A 7 -58.54 80.25 5.14
CA ASN A 7 -57.29 80.60 4.51
C ASN A 7 -56.26 79.52 4.90
N ILE A 8 -56.11 78.51 4.06
CA ILE A 8 -55.09 77.48 4.22
C ILE A 8 -53.93 77.87 3.30
N ASP A 9 -52.77 78.11 3.90
CA ASP A 9 -51.52 78.55 3.29
C ASP A 9 -51.14 77.76 2.02
N LYS A 10 -51.50 78.30 0.86
CA LYS A 10 -51.07 77.85 -0.46
C LYS A 10 -49.55 77.73 -0.65
N PRO A 11 -48.69 78.62 -0.08
CA PRO A 11 -47.24 78.47 -0.21
C PRO A 11 -46.66 77.32 0.64
N ALA A 12 -47.28 76.98 1.78
CA ALA A 12 -46.84 75.87 2.62
C ALA A 12 -47.07 74.50 1.93
N ILE A 13 -48.19 74.37 1.21
CA ILE A 13 -48.53 73.16 0.46
C ILE A 13 -47.53 72.94 -0.71
N GLN A 14 -47.20 74.00 -1.46
CA GLN A 14 -46.19 73.91 -2.54
C GLN A 14 -44.79 73.57 -2.02
N SER A 15 -44.39 74.15 -0.88
CA SER A 15 -43.11 73.83 -0.24
C SER A 15 -43.02 72.38 0.24
N MET A 16 -44.11 71.82 0.78
CA MET A 16 -44.17 70.40 1.16
C MET A 16 -44.13 69.47 -0.06
N GLU A 17 -44.75 69.86 -1.17
CA GLU A 17 -44.71 69.10 -2.42
C GLU A 17 -43.29 69.04 -3.04
N GLU A 18 -42.57 70.16 -3.01
CA GLU A 18 -41.17 70.21 -3.45
C GLU A 18 -40.25 69.40 -2.54
N GLN A 19 -40.44 69.46 -1.22
CA GLN A 19 -39.70 68.61 -0.27
C GLN A 19 -39.98 67.12 -0.49
N ASN A 20 -41.24 66.73 -0.71
CA ASN A 20 -41.58 65.33 -0.98
C ASN A 20 -40.96 64.84 -2.29
N LYS A 21 -40.89 65.68 -3.33
CA LYS A 21 -40.19 65.34 -4.58
C LYS A 21 -38.69 65.16 -4.38
N ALA A 22 -38.06 66.04 -3.61
CA ALA A 22 -36.63 65.95 -3.30
C ALA A 22 -36.32 64.66 -2.52
N VAL A 23 -37.12 64.33 -1.50
CA VAL A 23 -37.00 63.10 -0.72
C VAL A 23 -37.20 61.85 -1.59
N GLN A 24 -38.17 61.85 -2.50
CA GLN A 24 -38.36 60.72 -3.43
C GLN A 24 -37.17 60.54 -4.39
N GLN A 25 -36.57 61.65 -4.87
CA GLN A 25 -35.38 61.60 -5.71
C GLN A 25 -34.16 61.07 -4.95
N GLU A 26 -33.97 61.49 -3.70
CA GLU A 26 -32.89 61.04 -2.83
C GLU A 26 -33.03 59.54 -2.51
N ILE A 27 -34.24 59.08 -2.18
CA ILE A 27 -34.53 57.66 -1.96
C ILE A 27 -34.26 56.84 -3.24
N MET A 28 -34.67 57.30 -4.42
CA MET A 28 -34.39 56.59 -5.68
C MET A 28 -32.88 56.54 -5.99
N GLN A 29 -32.13 57.59 -5.67
CA GLN A 29 -30.68 57.61 -5.83
C GLN A 29 -29.97 56.69 -4.83
N GLU A 30 -30.37 56.69 -3.56
CA GLU A 30 -29.79 55.79 -2.54
C GLU A 30 -30.09 54.32 -2.83
N ILE A 31 -31.34 53.99 -3.22
CA ILE A 31 -31.70 52.62 -3.62
C ILE A 31 -30.89 52.20 -4.85
N GLY A 32 -30.77 53.07 -5.86
CA GLY A 32 -29.97 52.81 -7.06
C GLY A 32 -28.48 52.62 -6.75
N ASN A 33 -27.92 53.42 -5.85
CA ASN A 33 -26.52 53.35 -5.44
C ASN A 33 -26.24 52.09 -4.61
N ASN A 34 -27.12 51.71 -3.68
CA ASN A 34 -26.95 50.55 -2.81
C ASN A 34 -27.04 49.23 -3.61
N ALA A 35 -28.03 49.12 -4.52
CA ALA A 35 -28.15 47.97 -5.42
C ALA A 35 -26.92 47.80 -6.34
N ASN A 36 -26.32 48.90 -6.79
CA ASN A 36 -25.11 48.87 -7.62
C ASN A 36 -23.87 48.39 -6.85
N VAL A 37 -23.76 48.74 -5.57
CA VAL A 37 -22.67 48.28 -4.68
C VAL A 37 -22.76 46.76 -4.42
N ASP A 38 -23.97 46.24 -4.18
CA ASP A 38 -24.19 44.80 -3.99
C ASP A 38 -23.87 43.99 -5.26
N VAL A 39 -24.33 44.46 -6.43
CA VAL A 39 -24.03 43.81 -7.72
C VAL A 39 -22.52 43.78 -7.98
N LYS A 40 -21.80 44.87 -7.70
CA LYS A 40 -20.34 44.94 -7.84
C LYS A 40 -19.62 43.94 -6.93
N THR A 41 -20.11 43.78 -5.70
CA THR A 41 -19.56 42.84 -4.71
C THR A 41 -19.73 41.39 -5.17
N VAL A 42 -20.93 41.04 -5.65
CA VAL A 42 -21.22 39.70 -6.19
C VAL A 42 -20.36 39.40 -7.42
N LEU A 43 -20.19 40.35 -8.35
CA LEU A 43 -19.33 40.16 -9.53
C LEU A 43 -17.87 39.91 -9.14
N MET A 44 -17.38 40.61 -8.11
CA MET A 44 -16.02 40.42 -7.62
C MET A 44 -15.83 39.03 -6.99
N GLN A 45 -16.82 38.55 -6.22
CA GLN A 45 -16.82 37.20 -5.67
C GLN A 45 -16.88 36.13 -6.77
N LEU A 46 -17.70 36.34 -7.81
CA LEU A 46 -17.81 35.44 -8.95
C LEU A 46 -16.45 35.27 -9.64
N ARG A 47 -15.79 36.39 -9.99
CA ARG A 47 -14.46 36.40 -10.60
C ARG A 47 -13.40 35.69 -9.73
N ASN A 48 -13.44 35.92 -8.41
CA ASN A 48 -12.52 35.27 -7.48
C ASN A 48 -12.76 33.75 -7.40
N THR A 49 -14.02 33.33 -7.49
CA THR A 49 -14.41 31.92 -7.47
C THR A 49 -14.01 31.23 -8.78
N GLU A 50 -14.21 31.88 -9.92
CA GLU A 50 -13.74 31.40 -11.22
C GLU A 50 -12.22 31.19 -11.23
N LYS A 51 -11.46 32.16 -10.71
CA LYS A 51 -10.01 32.05 -10.60
C LYS A 51 -9.59 30.87 -9.73
N ARG A 52 -10.20 30.70 -8.55
CA ARG A 52 -9.92 29.55 -7.67
C ARG A 52 -10.26 28.22 -8.32
N ASN A 53 -11.39 28.15 -9.05
CA ASN A 53 -11.78 26.94 -9.77
C ASN A 53 -10.74 26.58 -10.84
N GLN A 54 -10.23 27.57 -11.57
CA GLN A 54 -9.17 27.34 -12.56
C GLN A 54 -7.87 26.81 -11.92
N GLU A 55 -7.47 27.40 -10.78
CA GLU A 55 -6.31 26.94 -10.02
C GLU A 55 -6.49 25.51 -9.50
N LEU A 56 -7.67 25.17 -8.99
CA LEU A 56 -8.00 23.82 -8.54
C LEU A 56 -7.99 22.83 -9.70
N LEU A 57 -8.49 23.22 -10.86
CA LEU A 57 -8.52 22.37 -12.07
C LEU A 57 -7.10 22.02 -12.52
N ASN A 58 -6.20 23.01 -12.53
CA ASN A 58 -4.78 22.79 -12.85
C ASN A 58 -4.09 21.90 -11.81
N LYS A 59 -4.33 22.13 -10.51
CA LYS A 59 -3.78 21.28 -9.44
C LYS A 59 -4.25 19.83 -9.57
N ASN A 60 -5.55 19.62 -9.82
CA ASN A 60 -6.10 18.29 -10.01
C ASN A 60 -5.48 17.57 -11.20
N LYS A 61 -5.22 18.30 -12.31
CA LYS A 61 -4.53 17.73 -13.46
C LYS A 61 -3.12 17.26 -13.10
N ASN A 62 -2.33 18.11 -12.44
CA ASN A 62 -0.96 17.75 -12.04
C ASN A 62 -0.93 16.58 -11.06
N LEU A 63 -1.86 16.55 -10.10
CA LEU A 63 -1.98 15.44 -9.14
C LEU A 63 -2.37 14.13 -9.83
N LEU A 64 -3.18 14.18 -10.88
CA LEU A 64 -3.54 13.01 -11.67
C LEU A 64 -2.30 12.44 -12.37
N GLU A 65 -1.52 13.29 -13.03
CA GLU A 65 -0.29 12.90 -13.73
C GLU A 65 0.75 12.31 -12.76
N GLU A 66 0.94 12.93 -11.59
CA GLU A 66 1.85 12.42 -10.56
C GLU A 66 1.39 11.07 -10.01
N LYS A 67 0.08 10.91 -9.79
CA LYS A 67 -0.49 9.65 -9.32
C LYS A 67 -0.26 8.52 -10.32
N GLU A 68 -0.52 8.76 -11.61
CA GLU A 68 -0.31 7.77 -12.67
C GLU A 68 1.16 7.35 -12.75
N PHE A 69 2.09 8.31 -12.67
CA PHE A 69 3.53 8.02 -12.66
C PHE A 69 3.95 7.17 -11.45
N LEU A 70 3.43 7.47 -10.25
CA LEU A 70 3.72 6.71 -9.05
C LEU A 70 3.12 5.30 -9.10
N GLU A 71 1.93 5.14 -9.69
CA GLU A 71 1.32 3.83 -9.90
C GLU A 71 2.16 2.96 -10.84
N GLU A 72 2.65 3.51 -11.95
CA GLU A 72 3.54 2.79 -12.88
C GLU A 72 4.84 2.37 -12.19
N LYS A 73 5.46 3.28 -11.43
CA LYS A 73 6.69 2.97 -10.69
C LYS A 73 6.46 1.88 -9.64
N ASN A 74 5.35 1.92 -8.92
CA ASN A 74 4.98 0.91 -7.94
C ASN A 74 4.74 -0.46 -8.58
N GLN A 75 4.10 -0.51 -9.75
CA GLN A 75 3.94 -1.74 -10.51
C GLN A 75 5.30 -2.32 -10.92
N GLY A 76 6.21 -1.48 -11.44
CA GLY A 76 7.56 -1.89 -11.80
C GLY A 76 8.36 -2.44 -10.61
N LEU A 77 8.30 -1.77 -9.46
CA LEU A 77 8.94 -2.25 -8.23
C LEU A 77 8.36 -3.58 -7.74
N SER A 78 7.04 -3.75 -7.80
CA SER A 78 6.36 -4.99 -7.41
C SER A 78 6.84 -6.19 -8.24
N ILE A 79 7.01 -6.00 -9.56
CA ILE A 79 7.55 -7.03 -10.46
C ILE A 79 8.99 -7.39 -10.06
N GLN A 80 9.85 -6.40 -9.79
CA GLN A 80 11.24 -6.64 -9.40
C GLN A 80 11.34 -7.40 -8.07
N VAL A 81 10.52 -7.02 -7.07
CA VAL A 81 10.46 -7.73 -5.79
C VAL A 81 10.09 -9.18 -6.00
N THR A 82 9.08 -9.46 -6.82
CA THR A 82 8.64 -10.83 -7.12
C THR A 82 9.76 -11.63 -7.81
N GLN A 83 10.46 -11.04 -8.77
CA GLN A 83 11.59 -11.69 -9.46
C GLN A 83 12.71 -12.04 -8.49
N LEU A 84 13.17 -11.07 -7.69
CA LEU A 84 14.23 -11.31 -6.70
C LEU A 84 13.83 -12.37 -5.68
N GLN A 85 12.57 -12.40 -5.26
CA GLN A 85 12.08 -13.41 -4.33
C GLN A 85 12.16 -14.82 -4.93
N THR A 86 11.76 -14.99 -6.20
CA THR A 86 11.89 -16.28 -6.89
C THR A 86 13.35 -16.71 -7.07
N GLU A 87 14.25 -15.77 -7.32
CA GLU A 87 15.69 -16.04 -7.48
C GLU A 87 16.33 -16.48 -6.15
N VAL A 88 16.01 -15.79 -5.05
CA VAL A 88 16.47 -16.16 -3.70
C VAL A 88 16.01 -17.56 -3.32
N GLU A 89 14.75 -17.92 -3.59
CA GLU A 89 14.23 -19.26 -3.34
C GLU A 89 14.95 -20.34 -4.16
N LYS A 90 15.22 -20.05 -5.43
CA LYS A 90 15.98 -20.96 -6.30
C LYS A 90 17.40 -21.16 -5.78
N MET A 91 18.10 -20.06 -5.48
CA MET A 91 19.46 -20.11 -4.90
C MET A 91 19.50 -20.84 -3.56
N ALA A 92 18.47 -20.74 -2.73
CA ALA A 92 18.39 -21.48 -1.47
C ALA A 92 18.26 -22.99 -1.72
N LYS A 93 17.40 -23.41 -2.67
CA LYS A 93 17.25 -24.81 -3.07
C LYS A 93 18.53 -25.39 -3.67
N ASP A 94 19.19 -24.63 -4.53
CA ASP A 94 20.43 -25.09 -5.19
C ASP A 94 21.57 -25.23 -4.17
N ARG A 95 21.73 -24.26 -3.26
CA ARG A 95 22.70 -24.38 -2.14
C ARG A 95 22.41 -25.56 -1.23
N HIS A 96 21.14 -25.86 -0.96
CA HIS A 96 20.79 -27.02 -0.15
C HIS A 96 21.18 -28.34 -0.82
N LYS A 97 20.89 -28.50 -2.12
CA LYS A 97 21.30 -29.69 -2.90
C LYS A 97 22.81 -29.85 -3.00
N GLU A 98 23.53 -28.73 -3.17
CA GLU A 98 24.99 -28.74 -3.21
C GLU A 98 25.56 -29.19 -1.86
N ALA A 99 25.05 -28.64 -0.75
CA ALA A 99 25.44 -29.06 0.58
C ALA A 99 25.14 -30.54 0.86
N GLU A 100 23.98 -31.05 0.43
CA GLU A 100 23.64 -32.47 0.52
C GLU A 100 24.62 -33.34 -0.26
N THR A 101 25.00 -32.91 -1.46
CA THR A 101 25.95 -33.64 -2.32
C THR A 101 27.33 -33.71 -1.67
N ILE A 102 27.84 -32.58 -1.17
CA ILE A 102 29.12 -32.51 -0.44
C ILE A 102 29.10 -33.42 0.79
N ALA A 103 28.00 -33.41 1.56
CA ALA A 103 27.86 -34.27 2.73
C ALA A 103 27.84 -35.76 2.35
N ILE A 104 27.10 -36.13 1.30
CA ILE A 104 27.05 -37.51 0.80
C ILE A 104 28.45 -37.97 0.35
N ASP A 105 29.18 -37.14 -0.39
CA ASP A 105 30.51 -37.48 -0.90
C ASP A 105 31.54 -37.65 0.23
N ALA A 106 31.44 -36.87 1.31
CA ALA A 106 32.26 -37.07 2.50
C ALA A 106 31.94 -38.40 3.20
N LEU A 107 30.65 -38.74 3.34
CA LEU A 107 30.21 -39.95 4.05
C LEU A 107 30.50 -41.24 3.27
N ARG A 108 30.50 -41.19 1.92
CA ARG A 108 30.81 -42.33 1.03
C ARG A 108 32.15 -43.00 1.28
N LYS A 109 33.09 -42.32 1.95
CA LYS A 109 34.40 -42.88 2.30
C LYS A 109 34.34 -43.92 3.42
N VAL A 110 33.29 -43.91 4.23
CA VAL A 110 33.19 -44.69 5.46
C VAL A 110 31.91 -45.53 5.51
N PHE A 111 30.82 -45.01 4.97
CA PHE A 111 29.50 -45.61 5.06
C PHE A 111 29.03 -46.15 3.71
N THR A 112 28.23 -47.21 3.77
CA THR A 112 27.58 -47.77 2.58
C THR A 112 26.37 -46.91 2.16
N PRO A 113 25.91 -47.00 0.91
CA PRO A 113 24.84 -46.14 0.40
C PRO A 113 23.53 -46.19 1.23
N GLY A 114 23.14 -47.37 1.72
CA GLY A 114 21.96 -47.53 2.58
C GLY A 114 22.12 -46.84 3.93
N GLN A 115 23.33 -46.89 4.51
CA GLN A 115 23.64 -46.22 5.78
C GLN A 115 23.60 -44.70 5.63
N ILE A 116 24.16 -44.16 4.54
CA ILE A 116 24.11 -42.72 4.24
C ILE A 116 22.67 -42.26 4.08
N LYS A 117 21.85 -43.02 3.34
CA LYS A 117 20.43 -42.71 3.16
C LYS A 117 19.69 -42.63 4.49
N MET A 118 20.03 -43.51 5.44
CA MET A 118 19.46 -43.48 6.79
C MET A 118 19.86 -42.26 7.58
N LEU A 119 21.14 -41.89 7.53
CA LEU A 119 21.68 -40.73 8.27
C LEU A 119 21.12 -39.41 7.73
N MET A 120 20.94 -39.30 6.41
CA MET A 120 20.44 -38.10 5.74
C MET A 120 18.91 -37.99 5.81
N SER A 121 18.19 -39.06 6.16
CA SER A 121 16.73 -39.02 6.29
C SER A 121 16.31 -38.39 7.61
N SER A 122 15.53 -37.31 7.56
CA SER A 122 14.96 -36.64 8.74
C SER A 122 13.89 -37.48 9.47
N THR A 123 13.30 -38.45 8.76
CA THR A 123 12.34 -39.40 9.30
C THR A 123 12.91 -40.82 9.22
N ARG A 124 12.46 -41.71 10.11
CA ARG A 124 12.80 -43.15 10.04
C ARG A 124 12.13 -43.75 8.81
N SER A 125 12.76 -43.57 7.66
CA SER A 125 12.29 -44.13 6.40
C SER A 125 12.60 -45.63 6.39
N HIS A 126 11.67 -46.43 5.84
CA HIS A 126 11.94 -47.84 5.57
C HIS A 126 12.96 -47.92 4.44
N ILE A 127 14.20 -48.26 4.80
CA ILE A 127 15.31 -48.37 3.86
C ILE A 127 15.37 -49.80 3.34
N LYS A 128 15.38 -49.93 2.02
CA LYS A 128 15.73 -51.19 1.38
C LYS A 128 17.25 -51.31 1.40
N TRP A 129 17.75 -52.21 2.24
CA TRP A 129 19.18 -52.50 2.35
C TRP A 129 19.67 -53.24 1.11
N SER A 130 20.79 -52.79 0.56
CA SER A 130 21.47 -53.49 -0.53
C SER A 130 22.28 -54.68 0.00
N ALA A 131 22.70 -55.56 -0.91
CA ALA A 131 23.59 -56.67 -0.54
C ALA A 131 24.92 -56.18 0.04
N GLU A 132 25.43 -55.03 -0.42
CA GLU A 132 26.64 -54.39 0.11
C GLU A 132 26.45 -53.96 1.57
N ASP A 133 25.33 -53.30 1.88
CA ASP A 133 24.99 -52.86 3.24
C ASP A 133 24.93 -54.06 4.21
N ILE A 134 24.25 -55.13 3.79
CA ILE A 134 24.08 -56.35 4.58
C ILE A 134 25.43 -57.04 4.79
N THR A 135 26.24 -57.16 3.74
CA THR A 135 27.55 -57.80 3.81
C THR A 135 28.47 -57.03 4.74
N SER A 136 28.53 -55.71 4.63
CA SER A 136 29.30 -54.84 5.52
C SER A 136 28.89 -55.01 7.00
N ALA A 137 27.59 -55.08 7.28
CA ALA A 137 27.08 -55.32 8.63
C ALA A 137 27.46 -56.71 9.17
N ILE A 138 27.39 -57.76 8.34
CA ILE A 138 27.80 -59.13 8.71
C ILE A 138 29.30 -59.17 9.02
N LEU A 139 30.13 -58.52 8.19
CA LEU A 139 31.58 -58.44 8.40
C LEU A 139 31.93 -57.74 9.72
N LEU A 140 31.29 -56.59 10.02
CA LEU A 140 31.51 -55.91 11.29
C LEU A 140 31.10 -56.77 12.49
N ARG A 141 29.98 -57.48 12.38
CA ARG A 141 29.49 -58.39 13.42
C ARG A 141 30.40 -59.59 13.61
N SER A 142 30.98 -60.15 12.54
CA SER A 142 31.88 -61.31 12.63
C SER A 142 33.23 -60.93 13.24
N LEU A 143 33.75 -59.74 12.91
CA LEU A 143 34.99 -59.22 13.48
C LEU A 143 34.86 -58.90 14.97
N SER A 144 33.75 -58.27 15.38
CA SER A 144 33.49 -57.98 16.80
C SER A 144 31.99 -57.88 17.10
N PRO A 145 31.36 -58.96 17.60
CA PRO A 145 29.96 -58.95 17.99
C PRO A 145 29.65 -57.95 19.11
N LYS A 146 30.63 -57.64 19.97
CA LYS A 146 30.49 -56.64 21.04
C LYS A 146 30.46 -55.22 20.45
N ALA A 147 31.36 -54.90 19.52
CA ALA A 147 31.38 -53.59 18.87
C ALA A 147 30.10 -53.36 18.04
N TYR A 148 29.66 -54.36 17.27
CA TYR A 148 28.41 -54.26 16.51
C TYR A 148 27.19 -53.99 17.42
N ARG A 149 27.04 -54.73 18.53
CA ARG A 149 25.96 -54.51 19.50
C ARG A 149 26.02 -53.11 20.13
N TYR A 150 27.22 -52.61 20.44
CA TYR A 150 27.39 -51.28 20.98
C TYR A 150 26.97 -50.19 19.98
N LEU A 151 27.43 -50.28 18.72
CA LEU A 151 27.08 -49.32 17.67
C LEU A 151 25.57 -49.31 17.37
N ARG A 152 24.94 -50.50 17.33
CA ARG A 152 23.51 -50.66 17.09
C ARG A 152 22.65 -50.19 18.26
N ASN A 153 22.91 -50.67 19.48
CA ASN A 153 21.98 -50.48 20.60
C ASN A 153 22.29 -49.25 21.46
N VAL A 154 23.58 -48.90 21.60
CA VAL A 154 24.01 -47.79 22.45
C VAL A 154 24.15 -46.50 21.63
N LYS A 155 24.92 -46.56 20.55
CA LYS A 155 25.09 -45.39 19.66
C LYS A 155 23.92 -45.17 18.71
N LYS A 156 23.02 -46.15 18.58
CA LYS A 156 21.82 -46.09 17.73
C LYS A 156 22.14 -45.65 16.30
N LEU A 157 23.33 -46.02 15.81
CA LEU A 157 23.79 -45.65 14.48
C LEU A 157 23.03 -46.40 13.39
N PHE A 158 22.49 -47.57 13.71
CA PHE A 158 21.68 -48.39 12.82
C PHE A 158 20.41 -48.81 13.56
N THR A 159 19.26 -48.23 13.19
CA THR A 159 17.95 -48.71 13.63
C THR A 159 17.61 -50.03 12.94
N ASP A 160 16.76 -50.82 13.60
CA ASP A 160 16.57 -52.25 13.34
C ASP A 160 16.53 -52.64 11.85
N ILE A 161 17.60 -53.31 11.40
CA ILE A 161 17.61 -54.21 10.22
C ILE A 161 16.91 -55.49 10.61
#